data_AF-A0A178L4Q8-F1
#
_entry.id   AF-A0A178L4Q8-F1
#
_cell.length_a   1.000
_cell.length_b   1.000
_cell.length_c   1.000
_cell.angle_alpha   90.00
_cell.angle_beta   90.00
_cell.angle_gamma   90.00
#
_symmetry.space_group_name_H-M   'P 1'
#
loop_
_entity.id
_entity.type
_entity.pdbx_description
1 polymer ?
#
loop_
_entity_poly.entity_id
_entity_poly.type
_entity_poly.pdbx_seq_one_letter_code
_entity_poly.pdbx_strand_id
1 'polypeptide(L)'
;MKYAFMRTHTAHFSIQAMCRVLGVARSGYYAWCSRRPSMRQRRRAELDRQVAQAYSARKGRSGAPRLCHDLREAGLPCNRKTVAASMQRQGLRAKAAKKFKATTNSQHSLPVAENLLKQDFKASAPNQKWVGDITYLHTEEGCCSAAYQELIRAHHLRCSMSAKGNCYDNACAESFFHSLKVECIHGERFTSRAQMRETVFEYVETDYNRQRRHSTLGHISPEAFEARMCA
;
A
#
# COMPACT_ATOMS: atom_id res chain seq x y z
N MET A 1 2.29 -33.24 15.09
CA MET A 1 3.31 -34.00 14.33
C MET A 1 4.27 -34.69 15.30
N LYS A 2 4.26 -36.03 15.40
CA LYS A 2 5.10 -36.79 16.36
C LYS A 2 6.61 -36.62 16.12
N TYR A 3 7.07 -36.71 14.87
CA TYR A 3 8.50 -36.56 14.54
C TYR A 3 9.06 -35.15 14.73
N ALA A 4 8.24 -34.11 14.51
CA ALA A 4 8.65 -32.73 14.77
C ALA A 4 8.90 -32.48 16.26
N PHE A 5 8.03 -33.01 17.13
CA PHE A 5 8.21 -32.99 18.58
C PHE A 5 9.46 -33.73 19.02
N MET A 6 9.71 -34.93 18.46
CA MET A 6 10.91 -35.70 18.75
C MET A 6 12.19 -34.93 18.39
N ARG A 7 12.21 -34.22 17.26
CA ARG A 7 13.37 -33.43 16.83
C ARG A 7 13.68 -32.28 17.79
N THR A 8 12.66 -31.56 18.27
CA THR A 8 12.87 -30.43 19.19
C THR A 8 13.30 -30.85 20.60
N HIS A 9 13.06 -32.10 21.01
CA HIS A 9 13.39 -32.60 22.36
C HIS A 9 14.55 -33.62 22.38
N THR A 10 15.33 -33.68 21.30
CA THR A 10 16.53 -34.54 21.20
C THR A 10 17.59 -34.24 22.25
N ALA A 11 17.66 -33.01 22.75
CA ALA A 11 18.60 -32.61 23.78
C ALA A 11 18.25 -33.15 25.19
N HIS A 12 16.98 -33.51 25.43
CA HIS A 12 16.50 -33.89 26.75
C HIS A 12 16.14 -35.38 26.84
N PHE A 13 15.72 -35.99 25.73
CA PHE A 13 15.26 -37.38 25.70
C PHE A 13 15.90 -38.17 24.58
N SER A 14 16.17 -39.45 24.83
CA SER A 14 16.68 -40.35 23.79
C SER A 14 15.60 -40.64 22.74
N ILE A 15 16.02 -40.77 21.47
CA ILE A 15 15.12 -41.12 20.36
C ILE A 15 14.38 -42.43 20.64
N GLN A 16 15.06 -43.41 21.27
CA GLN A 16 14.48 -44.70 21.59
C GLN A 16 13.35 -44.59 22.62
N ALA A 17 13.53 -43.79 23.68
CA ALA A 17 12.49 -43.54 24.67
C ALA A 17 11.29 -42.84 24.04
N MET A 18 11.53 -41.79 23.24
CA MET A 18 10.45 -41.07 22.55
C MET A 18 9.72 -41.94 21.53
N CYS A 19 10.41 -42.80 20.79
CA CYS A 19 9.79 -43.77 19.86
C CYS A 19 8.83 -44.72 20.59
N ARG A 20 9.26 -45.24 21.75
CA ARG A 20 8.45 -46.15 22.58
C ARG A 20 7.21 -45.45 23.12
N VAL A 21 7.36 -44.25 23.69
CA VAL A 21 6.26 -43.48 24.28
C VAL A 21 5.26 -42.99 23.22
N LEU A 22 5.73 -42.52 22.07
CA LEU A 22 4.87 -41.95 21.02
C LEU A 22 4.30 -43.01 20.06
N GLY A 23 4.70 -44.28 20.20
CA GLY A 23 4.28 -45.39 19.35
C GLY A 23 4.70 -45.22 17.89
N VAL A 24 5.97 -44.88 17.64
CA VAL A 24 6.51 -44.69 16.28
C VAL A 24 7.81 -45.45 16.07
N ALA A 25 8.01 -46.00 14.86
CA ALA A 25 9.21 -46.72 14.51
C ALA A 25 10.44 -45.80 14.42
N ARG A 26 11.59 -46.28 14.90
CA ARG A 26 12.88 -45.54 14.85
C ARG A 26 13.33 -45.26 13.43
N SER A 27 13.15 -46.22 12.50
CA SER A 27 13.42 -46.04 11.07
C SER A 27 12.58 -44.92 10.44
N GLY A 28 11.31 -44.79 10.85
CA GLY A 28 10.42 -43.72 10.40
C GLY A 28 10.89 -42.32 10.79
N TYR A 29 11.48 -42.17 11.99
CA TYR A 29 12.08 -40.91 12.43
C TYR A 29 13.27 -40.51 11.54
N TYR A 30 14.22 -41.41 11.31
CA TYR A 30 15.39 -41.11 10.47
C TYR A 30 15.03 -40.93 8.99
N ALA A 31 14.07 -41.70 8.47
CA ALA A 31 13.51 -41.50 7.13
C ALA A 31 12.84 -40.12 7.01
N TRP A 32 12.13 -39.67 8.05
CA TRP A 32 11.57 -38.32 8.09
C TRP A 32 12.65 -37.23 8.16
N CYS A 33 13.72 -37.43 8.93
CA CYS A 33 14.86 -36.50 9.02
C CYS A 33 15.62 -36.37 7.69
N SER A 34 15.78 -37.46 6.95
CA SER A 34 16.49 -37.50 5.66
C SER A 34 15.59 -37.17 4.45
N ARG A 35 14.29 -36.96 4.67
CA ARG A 35 13.32 -36.78 3.58
C ARG A 35 13.58 -35.48 2.82
N ARG A 36 13.96 -35.61 1.56
CA ARG A 36 14.15 -34.47 0.65
C ARG A 36 12.80 -33.76 0.39
N PRO A 37 12.81 -32.42 0.20
CA PRO A 37 11.60 -31.70 -0.15
C PRO A 37 11.02 -32.23 -1.47
N SER A 38 9.71 -32.46 -1.49
CA SER A 38 9.01 -32.87 -2.72
C SER A 38 9.06 -31.76 -3.78
N MET A 39 8.84 -32.11 -5.04
CA MET A 39 8.78 -31.13 -6.14
C MET A 39 7.78 -30.00 -5.85
N ARG A 40 6.64 -30.33 -5.24
CA ARG A 40 5.65 -29.33 -4.81
C ARG A 40 6.19 -28.40 -3.72
N GLN A 41 6.94 -28.93 -2.75
CA GLN A 41 7.57 -28.11 -1.70
C GLN A 41 8.65 -27.20 -2.27
N ARG A 42 9.46 -27.69 -3.23
CA ARG A 42 10.46 -26.89 -3.94
C ARG A 42 9.81 -25.76 -4.73
N ARG A 43 8.80 -26.05 -5.56
CA ARG A 43 8.04 -25.03 -6.31
C ARG A 43 7.41 -23.98 -5.38
N ARG A 44 6.88 -24.39 -4.24
CA ARG A 44 6.31 -23.47 -3.26
C ARG A 44 7.36 -22.58 -2.62
N ALA A 45 8.51 -23.13 -2.24
CA ALA A 45 9.61 -22.36 -1.66
C ALA A 45 10.16 -21.33 -2.66
N GLU A 46 10.24 -21.71 -3.94
CA GLU A 46 10.66 -20.82 -5.01
C GLU A 46 9.66 -19.67 -5.22
N LEU A 47 8.36 -19.97 -5.25
CA LEU A 47 7.32 -18.94 -5.31
C LEU A 47 7.38 -18.01 -4.08
N ASP A 48 7.59 -18.56 -2.89
CA ASP A 48 7.68 -17.78 -1.66
C ASP A 48 8.88 -16.79 -1.76
N ARG A 49 10.03 -17.25 -2.27
CA ARG A 49 11.21 -16.40 -2.54
C ARG A 49 10.89 -15.25 -3.51
N GLN A 50 10.21 -15.54 -4.61
CA GLN A 50 9.85 -14.54 -5.62
C GLN A 50 8.87 -13.50 -5.08
N VAL A 51 7.87 -13.94 -4.30
CA VAL A 51 6.91 -13.05 -3.63
C VAL A 51 7.64 -12.13 -2.64
N ALA A 52 8.58 -12.64 -1.86
CA ALA A 52 9.38 -11.84 -0.93
C ALA A 52 10.26 -10.81 -1.65
N GLN A 53 10.86 -11.18 -2.78
CA GLN A 53 11.66 -10.27 -3.60
C GLN A 53 10.79 -9.13 -4.16
N ALA A 54 9.63 -9.45 -4.75
CA ALA A 54 8.70 -8.45 -5.27
C ALA A 54 8.16 -7.53 -4.16
N TYR A 55 7.87 -8.07 -2.98
CA TYR A 55 7.43 -7.30 -1.81
C TYR A 55 8.51 -6.34 -1.31
N SER A 56 9.76 -6.81 -1.22
CA SER A 56 10.90 -6.02 -0.77
C SER A 56 11.27 -4.92 -1.77
N ALA A 57 11.22 -5.24 -3.08
CA ALA A 57 11.43 -4.27 -4.15
C ALA A 57 10.44 -3.10 -4.08
N ARG A 58 9.22 -3.34 -3.59
CA ARG A 58 8.18 -2.32 -3.37
C ARG A 58 8.15 -1.77 -1.93
N LYS A 59 9.26 -1.86 -1.18
CA LYS A 59 9.40 -1.36 0.20
C LYS A 59 8.29 -1.85 1.16
N GLY A 60 7.70 -3.03 0.89
CA GLY A 60 6.61 -3.62 1.67
C GLY A 60 5.25 -2.92 1.57
N ARG A 61 5.06 -2.02 0.58
CA ARG A 61 3.82 -1.26 0.37
C ARG A 61 2.73 -2.07 -0.33
N SER A 62 3.13 -3.01 -1.20
CA SER A 62 2.23 -3.82 -2.02
C SER A 62 1.62 -4.99 -1.24
N GLY A 63 0.29 -5.09 -1.27
CA GLY A 63 -0.45 -6.28 -0.87
C GLY A 63 -0.63 -7.28 -2.02
N ALA A 64 -1.28 -8.41 -1.75
CA ALA A 64 -1.47 -9.49 -2.72
C ALA A 64 -2.02 -9.07 -4.11
N PRO A 65 -2.99 -8.14 -4.23
CA PRO A 65 -3.46 -7.69 -5.54
C PRO A 65 -2.35 -7.02 -6.37
N ARG A 66 -1.62 -6.07 -5.78
CA ARG A 66 -0.53 -5.33 -6.45
C ARG A 66 0.65 -6.25 -6.79
N LEU A 67 1.00 -7.13 -5.85
CA LEU A 67 2.05 -8.14 -6.06
C LEU A 67 1.74 -9.11 -7.19
N CYS A 68 0.47 -9.46 -7.43
CA CYS A 68 0.11 -10.26 -8.60
C CYS A 68 0.45 -9.58 -9.92
N HIS A 69 0.25 -8.27 -10.03
CA HIS A 69 0.63 -7.51 -11.22
C HIS A 69 2.14 -7.41 -11.35
N ASP A 70 2.85 -7.15 -10.25
CA ASP A 70 4.32 -7.09 -10.25
C ASP A 70 4.93 -8.45 -10.66
N LEU A 71 4.40 -9.57 -10.16
CA LEU A 71 4.85 -10.91 -10.55
C LEU A 71 4.51 -11.24 -12.01
N ARG A 72 3.35 -10.77 -12.51
CA ARG A 72 2.98 -10.95 -13.92
C ARG A 72 3.95 -10.23 -14.85
N GLU A 73 4.34 -8.99 -14.53
CA GLU A 73 5.35 -8.25 -15.29
C GLU A 73 6.74 -8.90 -15.22
N ALA A 74 7.07 -9.53 -14.09
CA ALA A 74 8.28 -10.34 -13.95
C ALA A 74 8.21 -11.71 -14.66
N GLY A 75 7.18 -11.97 -15.49
CA GLY A 75 7.03 -13.21 -16.26
C GLY A 75 6.48 -14.41 -15.47
N LEU A 76 5.96 -14.18 -14.25
CA LEU A 76 5.53 -15.22 -13.32
C LEU A 76 4.05 -15.03 -12.94
N PRO A 77 3.10 -15.29 -13.86
CA PRO A 77 1.68 -15.08 -13.61
C PRO A 77 1.19 -15.99 -12.48
N CYS A 78 0.79 -15.37 -11.36
CA CYS A 78 0.29 -16.07 -10.18
C CYS A 78 -1.11 -15.58 -9.80
N ASN A 79 -1.96 -16.50 -9.32
CA ASN A 79 -3.27 -16.16 -8.80
C ASN A 79 -3.15 -15.39 -7.46
N ARG A 80 -4.01 -14.39 -7.26
CA ARG A 80 -4.14 -13.61 -6.03
C ARG A 80 -4.21 -14.46 -4.76
N LYS A 81 -4.98 -15.56 -4.77
CA LYS A 81 -5.09 -16.46 -3.61
C LYS A 81 -3.75 -17.14 -3.30
N THR A 82 -2.97 -17.48 -4.33
CA THR A 82 -1.66 -18.10 -4.19
C THR A 82 -0.65 -17.13 -3.58
N VAL A 83 -0.64 -15.88 -4.06
CA VAL A 83 0.21 -14.81 -3.52
C VAL A 83 -0.19 -14.49 -2.08
N ALA A 84 -1.49 -14.35 -1.78
CA ALA A 84 -1.98 -14.13 -0.42
C ALA A 84 -1.57 -15.25 0.54
N ALA A 85 -1.70 -16.51 0.13
CA ALA A 85 -1.27 -17.65 0.93
C ALA A 85 0.26 -17.68 1.13
N SER A 86 1.04 -17.23 0.14
CA SER A 86 2.49 -17.05 0.26
C SER A 86 2.85 -15.98 1.28
N MET A 87 2.23 -14.79 1.16
CA MET A 87 2.41 -13.70 2.14
C MET A 87 2.10 -14.18 3.57
N GLN A 88 0.99 -14.91 3.74
CA GLN A 88 0.60 -15.43 5.06
C GLN A 88 1.63 -16.43 5.63
N ARG A 89 2.16 -17.35 4.81
CA ARG A 89 3.21 -18.29 5.25
C ARG A 89 4.50 -17.59 5.66
N GLN A 90 4.81 -16.49 5.01
CA GLN A 90 6.03 -15.71 5.23
C GLN A 90 5.85 -14.60 6.27
N GLY A 91 4.65 -14.39 6.79
CA GLY A 91 4.35 -13.30 7.72
C GLY A 91 4.37 -11.90 7.08
N LEU A 92 4.37 -11.80 5.75
CA LEU A 92 4.40 -10.53 5.03
C LEU A 92 3.04 -9.83 5.14
N ARG A 93 3.05 -8.56 5.58
CA ARG A 93 1.86 -7.72 5.69
C ARG A 93 2.13 -6.36 5.07
N ALA A 94 1.26 -5.90 4.18
CA ALA A 94 1.39 -4.56 3.63
C ALA A 94 1.26 -3.51 4.75
N LYS A 95 1.99 -2.39 4.64
CA LYS A 95 1.86 -1.26 5.57
C LYS A 95 0.38 -0.82 5.64
N ALA A 96 -0.12 -0.58 6.84
CA ALA A 96 -1.52 -0.21 7.08
C ALA A 96 -1.60 1.12 7.84
N ALA A 97 -2.66 1.89 7.57
CA ALA A 97 -2.87 3.18 8.22
C ALA A 97 -3.36 3.06 9.65
N LYS A 98 -3.05 4.07 10.45
CA LYS A 98 -3.82 4.32 11.67
C LYS A 98 -5.24 4.77 11.31
N LYS A 99 -6.20 4.42 12.15
CA LYS A 99 -7.60 4.82 12.01
C LYS A 99 -7.72 6.36 12.07
N PHE A 100 -8.49 6.93 11.15
CA PHE A 100 -8.74 8.36 11.06
C PHE A 100 -9.40 8.91 12.35
N LYS A 101 -9.07 10.15 12.69
CA LYS A 101 -9.74 10.94 13.74
C LYS A 101 -10.28 12.22 13.10
N ALA A 102 -11.57 12.49 13.26
CA ALA A 102 -12.19 13.70 12.73
C ALA A 102 -11.70 14.93 13.52
N THR A 103 -11.15 15.91 12.82
CA THR A 103 -10.58 17.14 13.41
C THR A 103 -11.38 18.40 13.10
N THR A 104 -12.32 18.37 12.16
CA THR A 104 -12.96 19.59 11.63
C THR A 104 -14.40 19.76 12.10
N ASN A 105 -14.71 20.89 12.72
CA ASN A 105 -16.08 21.33 12.96
C ASN A 105 -16.64 21.98 11.68
N SER A 106 -17.53 21.30 10.97
CA SER A 106 -18.16 21.80 9.74
C SER A 106 -19.29 22.81 9.98
N GLN A 107 -19.63 23.13 11.24
CA GLN A 107 -20.70 24.06 11.57
C GLN A 107 -20.21 25.52 11.56
N HIS A 108 -20.12 26.12 10.38
CA HIS A 108 -19.94 27.57 10.21
C HIS A 108 -20.95 28.16 9.21
N SER A 109 -21.04 29.50 9.18
CA SER A 109 -21.91 30.30 8.31
C SER A 109 -21.14 31.04 7.19
N LEU A 110 -19.83 30.82 7.05
CA LEU A 110 -19.01 31.40 5.99
C LEU A 110 -19.46 30.96 4.59
N PRO A 111 -19.32 31.83 3.56
CA PRO A 111 -19.67 31.50 2.19
C PRO A 111 -18.80 30.35 1.65
N VAL A 112 -19.44 29.34 1.08
CA VAL A 112 -18.80 28.17 0.47
C VAL A 112 -19.09 28.22 -1.02
N ALA A 113 -18.05 28.05 -1.86
CA ALA A 113 -18.24 27.96 -3.31
C ALA A 113 -19.15 26.78 -3.67
N GLU A 114 -19.88 26.88 -4.78
CA GLU A 114 -20.74 25.79 -5.22
C GLU A 114 -19.94 24.51 -5.50
N ASN A 115 -20.49 23.35 -5.15
CA ASN A 115 -19.95 22.06 -5.56
C ASN A 115 -20.32 21.78 -7.02
N LEU A 116 -19.41 22.12 -7.93
CA LEU A 116 -19.55 21.89 -9.37
C LEU A 116 -19.29 20.43 -9.75
N LEU A 117 -18.46 19.73 -8.97
CA LEU A 117 -18.00 18.38 -9.28
C LEU A 117 -19.06 17.32 -8.99
N LYS A 118 -19.84 17.49 -7.92
CA LYS A 118 -20.94 16.59 -7.50
C LYS A 118 -20.54 15.10 -7.54
N GLN A 119 -19.32 14.79 -7.09
CA GLN A 119 -18.72 13.45 -7.04
C GLN A 119 -18.48 12.77 -8.41
N ASP A 120 -18.60 13.51 -9.51
CA ASP A 120 -18.12 13.06 -10.80
C ASP A 120 -16.60 13.28 -10.91
N PHE A 121 -15.84 12.28 -10.50
CA PHE A 121 -14.37 12.29 -10.59
C PHE A 121 -13.83 11.83 -11.94
N LYS A 122 -14.69 11.46 -12.90
CA LYS A 122 -14.23 11.03 -14.23
C LYS A 122 -13.78 12.23 -15.05
N ALA A 123 -12.64 12.09 -15.73
CA ALA A 123 -12.14 13.06 -16.70
C ALA A 123 -11.86 12.33 -18.01
N SER A 124 -12.17 12.97 -19.14
CA SER A 124 -11.87 12.43 -20.47
C SER A 124 -10.46 12.78 -20.94
N ALA A 125 -9.82 13.78 -20.34
CA ALA A 125 -8.44 14.17 -20.61
C ALA A 125 -7.76 14.69 -19.32
N PRO A 126 -6.42 14.68 -19.26
CA PRO A 126 -5.67 15.34 -18.20
C PRO A 126 -6.05 16.83 -18.05
N ASN A 127 -5.78 17.40 -16.87
CA ASN A 127 -5.98 18.82 -16.55
C ASN A 127 -7.43 19.35 -16.59
N GLN A 128 -8.44 18.48 -16.68
CA GLN A 128 -9.86 18.90 -16.63
C GLN A 128 -10.39 19.13 -15.21
N LYS A 129 -9.92 18.34 -14.25
CA LYS A 129 -10.41 18.32 -12.87
C LYS A 129 -9.20 18.19 -11.93
N TRP A 130 -9.07 19.14 -11.01
CA TRP A 130 -7.95 19.25 -10.07
C TRP A 130 -8.50 19.15 -8.66
N VAL A 131 -7.76 18.52 -7.75
CA VAL A 131 -8.16 18.36 -6.35
C VAL A 131 -7.03 18.82 -5.43
N GLY A 132 -7.39 19.53 -4.36
CA GLY A 132 -6.48 19.97 -3.31
C GLY A 132 -7.20 20.04 -1.97
N ASP A 133 -6.50 19.64 -0.90
CA ASP A 133 -7.04 19.61 0.49
C ASP A 133 -6.67 20.88 1.28
N ILE A 134 -5.73 21.68 0.77
CA ILE A 134 -5.27 22.92 1.39
C ILE A 134 -5.83 24.10 0.58
N THR A 135 -6.78 24.83 1.17
CA THR A 135 -7.39 26.02 0.56
C THR A 135 -6.83 27.33 1.12
N TYR A 136 -5.92 27.25 2.10
CA TYR A 136 -5.29 28.39 2.72
C TYR A 136 -3.91 28.06 3.29
N LEU A 137 -3.02 29.06 3.29
CA LEU A 137 -1.74 29.03 3.98
C LEU A 137 -1.81 29.99 5.16
N HIS A 138 -1.56 29.48 6.37
CA HIS A 138 -1.42 30.32 7.55
C HIS A 138 0.00 30.88 7.59
N THR A 139 0.12 32.20 7.63
CA THR A 139 1.38 32.94 7.78
C THR A 139 1.37 33.70 9.10
N GLU A 140 2.51 34.29 9.49
CA GLU A 140 2.58 35.16 10.67
C GLU A 140 1.74 36.44 10.49
N GLU A 141 1.44 36.81 9.25
CA GLU A 141 0.60 37.97 8.88
C GLU A 141 -0.88 37.61 8.64
N GLY A 142 -1.26 36.34 8.80
CA GLY A 142 -2.63 35.86 8.66
C GLY A 142 -2.83 34.78 7.59
N CYS A 143 -4.09 34.56 7.20
CA CYS A 143 -4.52 33.49 6.32
C CYS A 143 -4.54 33.94 4.85
N CYS A 144 -3.71 33.35 3.98
CA CYS A 144 -3.56 33.73 2.57
C CYS A 144 -4.64 33.16 1.63
N SER A 145 -5.89 33.03 2.08
CA SER A 145 -6.98 32.50 1.23
C SER A 145 -7.31 33.42 0.05
N ALA A 146 -7.16 34.74 0.21
CA ALA A 146 -7.41 35.72 -0.85
C ALA A 146 -6.44 35.57 -2.03
N ALA A 147 -5.13 35.50 -1.76
CA ALA A 147 -4.10 35.29 -2.78
C ALA A 147 -4.32 33.97 -3.55
N TYR A 148 -4.77 32.92 -2.86
CA TYR A 148 -5.12 31.65 -3.50
C TYR A 148 -6.31 31.80 -4.47
N GLN A 149 -7.35 32.56 -4.08
CA GLN A 149 -8.50 32.85 -4.95
C GLN A 149 -8.11 33.72 -6.15
N GLU A 150 -7.19 34.67 -5.99
CA GLU A 150 -6.66 35.49 -7.08
C GLU A 150 -5.92 34.63 -8.12
N LEU A 151 -5.09 33.68 -7.69
CA LEU A 151 -4.41 32.74 -8.59
C LEU A 151 -5.41 31.88 -9.38
N ILE A 152 -6.43 31.35 -8.72
CA ILE A 152 -7.49 30.57 -9.39
C ILE A 152 -8.13 31.41 -10.51
N ARG A 153 -8.48 32.67 -10.24
CA ARG A 153 -9.07 33.56 -11.23
C ARG A 153 -8.09 33.91 -12.36
N ALA A 154 -6.83 34.19 -12.03
CA ALA A 154 -5.78 34.52 -12.99
C ALA A 154 -5.51 33.38 -13.99
N HIS A 155 -5.64 32.12 -13.55
CA HIS A 155 -5.49 30.94 -14.39
C HIS A 155 -6.81 30.46 -15.02
N HIS A 156 -7.89 31.25 -14.96
CA HIS A 156 -9.22 30.90 -15.47
C HIS A 156 -9.77 29.58 -14.93
N LEU A 157 -9.38 29.20 -13.71
CA LEU A 157 -9.86 27.99 -13.04
C LEU A 157 -11.17 28.29 -12.32
N ARG A 158 -12.06 27.30 -12.27
CA ARG A 158 -13.33 27.39 -11.53
C ARG A 158 -13.18 26.71 -10.18
N CYS A 159 -13.31 27.47 -9.10
CA CYS A 159 -13.31 26.91 -7.75
C CYS A 159 -14.58 26.08 -7.53
N SER A 160 -14.42 24.87 -6.98
CA SER A 160 -15.51 23.99 -6.57
C SER A 160 -15.19 23.47 -5.17
N MET A 161 -16.09 23.69 -4.22
CA MET A 161 -15.91 23.29 -2.83
C MET A 161 -16.85 22.14 -2.46
N SER A 162 -16.39 21.25 -1.57
CA SER A 162 -17.21 20.15 -1.04
C SER A 162 -18.45 20.67 -0.31
N ALA A 163 -19.55 19.93 -0.40
CA ALA A 163 -20.73 20.23 0.39
C ALA A 163 -20.47 20.01 1.89
N LYS A 164 -21.10 20.82 2.73
CA LYS A 164 -20.99 20.71 4.20
C LYS A 164 -21.39 19.31 4.66
N GLY A 165 -20.52 18.66 5.44
CA GLY A 165 -20.76 17.32 5.97
C GLY A 165 -20.64 16.18 4.95
N ASN A 166 -20.22 16.46 3.71
CA ASN A 166 -20.08 15.45 2.67
C ASN A 166 -18.62 15.02 2.48
N CYS A 167 -18.19 14.01 3.23
CA CYS A 167 -16.82 13.49 3.15
C CYS A 167 -16.47 12.87 1.79
N TYR A 168 -17.47 12.41 1.03
CA TYR A 168 -17.24 11.78 -0.27
C TYR A 168 -16.71 12.76 -1.32
N ASP A 169 -17.00 14.06 -1.19
CA ASP A 169 -16.50 15.08 -2.12
C ASP A 169 -14.97 15.24 -2.04
N ASN A 170 -14.35 14.88 -0.90
CA ASN A 170 -12.89 14.92 -0.69
C ASN A 170 -12.20 13.56 -0.88
N ALA A 171 -12.95 12.53 -1.29
CA ALA A 171 -12.45 11.15 -1.32
C ALA A 171 -11.16 10.97 -2.14
N CYS A 172 -10.98 11.73 -3.22
CA CYS A 172 -9.76 11.69 -4.03
C CYS A 172 -8.52 12.16 -3.26
N ALA A 173 -8.59 13.33 -2.61
CA ALA A 173 -7.46 13.84 -1.83
C ALA A 173 -7.21 12.96 -0.61
N GLU A 174 -8.27 12.54 0.09
CA GLU A 174 -8.15 11.64 1.24
C GLU A 174 -7.47 10.32 0.87
N SER A 175 -7.79 9.74 -0.30
CA SER A 175 -7.16 8.52 -0.81
C SER A 175 -5.65 8.70 -1.05
N PHE A 176 -5.25 9.85 -1.61
CA PHE A 176 -3.84 10.21 -1.78
C PHE A 176 -3.14 10.37 -0.43
N PHE A 177 -3.65 11.22 0.46
CA PHE A 177 -3.02 11.49 1.76
C PHE A 177 -2.99 10.26 2.66
N HIS A 178 -4.00 9.41 2.58
CA HIS A 178 -3.99 8.10 3.22
C HIS A 178 -2.81 7.27 2.72
N SER A 179 -2.67 7.11 1.41
CA SER A 179 -1.58 6.33 0.80
C SER A 179 -0.21 6.88 1.19
N LEU A 180 -0.02 8.20 1.07
CA LEU A 180 1.20 8.90 1.48
C LEU A 180 1.53 8.62 2.95
N LYS A 181 0.57 8.82 3.86
CA LYS A 181 0.80 8.63 5.29
C LYS A 181 1.17 7.18 5.60
N VAL A 182 0.49 6.21 5.00
CA VAL A 182 0.74 4.77 5.21
C VAL A 182 2.10 4.34 4.67
N GLU A 183 2.38 4.70 3.43
CA GLU A 183 3.46 4.12 2.66
C GLU A 183 4.79 4.87 2.86
N CYS A 184 4.72 6.16 3.22
CA CYS A 184 5.87 7.06 3.34
C CYS A 184 6.14 7.58 4.76
N ILE A 185 5.11 7.80 5.59
CA ILE A 185 5.29 8.55 6.86
C ILE A 185 5.18 7.62 8.08
N HIS A 186 4.23 6.70 8.09
CA HIS A 186 3.96 5.85 9.25
C HIS A 186 5.08 4.84 9.49
N GLY A 187 5.62 4.87 10.71
CA GLY A 187 6.70 3.98 11.14
C GLY A 187 8.10 4.51 10.84
N GLU A 188 8.22 5.57 10.03
CA GLU A 188 9.49 6.22 9.73
C GLU A 188 9.81 7.30 10.78
N ARG A 189 11.11 7.50 11.07
CA ARG A 189 11.59 8.59 11.94
C ARG A 189 12.38 9.58 11.10
N PHE A 190 11.92 10.82 11.07
CA PHE A 190 12.59 11.91 10.38
C PHE A 190 13.37 12.76 11.39
N THR A 191 14.64 13.02 11.10
CA THR A 191 15.50 13.84 11.96
C THR A 191 15.43 15.33 11.60
N SER A 192 15.01 15.66 10.38
CA SER A 192 14.91 17.04 9.91
C SER A 192 13.73 17.29 8.96
N ARG A 193 13.33 18.56 8.82
CA ARG A 193 12.33 19.00 7.84
C ARG A 193 12.82 18.81 6.40
N ALA A 194 14.11 18.96 6.14
CA ALA A 194 14.70 18.75 4.82
C ALA A 194 14.56 17.29 4.37
N GLN A 195 14.90 16.34 5.27
CA GLN A 195 14.73 14.92 5.01
C GLN A 195 13.27 14.55 4.74
N MET A 196 12.33 15.09 5.52
CA MET A 196 10.90 14.89 5.26
C MET A 196 10.48 15.40 3.88
N ARG A 197 10.93 16.61 3.49
CA ARG A 197 10.63 17.18 2.17
C ARG A 197 11.15 16.30 1.04
N GLU A 198 12.40 15.86 1.13
CA GLU A 198 13.02 14.98 0.13
C GLU A 198 12.29 13.64 0.03
N THR A 199 11.95 13.03 1.17
CA THR A 199 11.25 11.74 1.19
C THR A 199 9.85 11.86 0.59
N VAL A 200 9.11 12.93 0.91
CA VAL A 200 7.79 13.19 0.33
C VAL A 200 7.91 13.45 -1.18
N PHE A 201 8.93 14.20 -1.61
CA PHE A 201 9.18 14.45 -3.02
C PHE A 201 9.50 13.15 -3.79
N GLU A 202 10.43 12.32 -3.28
CA GLU A 202 10.75 11.00 -3.85
C GLU A 202 9.48 10.13 -3.94
N TYR A 203 8.65 10.13 -2.88
CA TYR A 203 7.41 9.37 -2.88
C TYR A 203 6.45 9.84 -3.96
N VAL A 204 6.22 11.15 -4.11
CA VAL A 204 5.30 11.68 -5.14
C VAL A 204 5.84 11.40 -6.54
N GLU A 205 7.07 11.80 -6.81
CA GLU A 205 7.64 11.76 -8.16
C GLU A 205 8.02 10.36 -8.62
N THR A 206 8.56 9.53 -7.74
CA THR A 206 9.10 8.22 -8.14
C THR A 206 8.13 7.08 -7.82
N ASP A 207 7.56 7.07 -6.61
CA ASP A 207 6.70 5.96 -6.21
C ASP A 207 5.27 6.15 -6.71
N TYR A 208 4.58 7.22 -6.30
CA TYR A 208 3.17 7.45 -6.56
C TYR A 208 2.88 7.62 -8.05
N ASN A 209 3.54 8.57 -8.72
CA ASN A 209 3.24 8.90 -10.11
C ASN A 209 3.72 7.84 -11.11
N ARG A 210 4.92 7.27 -10.91
CA ARG A 210 5.56 6.40 -11.92
C ARG A 210 5.36 4.91 -11.65
N GLN A 211 5.30 4.50 -10.39
CA GLN A 211 5.37 3.08 -10.02
C GLN A 211 4.09 2.52 -9.39
N ARG A 212 3.35 3.35 -8.65
CA ARG A 212 2.26 2.90 -7.80
C ARG A 212 1.05 2.55 -8.65
N ARG A 213 0.56 1.31 -8.50
CA ARG A 213 -0.63 0.85 -9.21
C ARG A 213 -1.92 1.28 -8.53
N HIS A 214 -2.83 1.87 -9.29
CA HIS A 214 -4.16 2.28 -8.82
C HIS A 214 -5.25 1.35 -9.38
N SER A 215 -6.11 0.80 -8.51
CA SER A 215 -7.21 -0.07 -8.93
C SER A 215 -8.17 0.65 -9.88
N THR A 216 -8.45 1.94 -9.63
CA THR A 216 -9.32 2.79 -10.45
C THR A 216 -8.75 3.02 -11.85
N LEU A 217 -7.44 2.92 -12.02
CA LEU A 217 -6.75 3.07 -13.31
C LEU A 217 -6.52 1.73 -14.02
N GLY A 218 -7.09 0.62 -13.52
CA GLY A 218 -6.82 -0.71 -14.08
C GLY A 218 -5.45 -1.29 -13.69
N HIS A 219 -4.94 -0.90 -12.52
CA HIS A 219 -3.65 -1.34 -11.97
C HIS A 219 -2.40 -0.92 -12.77
N ILE A 220 -2.47 0.26 -13.39
CA ILE A 220 -1.31 0.99 -13.91
C ILE A 220 -0.99 2.21 -13.03
N SER A 221 0.17 2.83 -13.25
CA SER A 221 0.58 4.06 -12.59
C SER A 221 -0.11 5.30 -13.18
N PRO A 222 -0.25 6.39 -12.42
CA PRO A 222 -0.81 7.65 -12.92
C PRO A 222 -0.14 8.13 -14.22
N GLU A 223 1.19 8.15 -14.28
CA GLU A 223 1.94 8.55 -15.48
C GLU A 223 1.63 7.65 -16.68
N ALA A 224 1.60 6.32 -16.47
CA ALA A 224 1.26 5.38 -17.55
C ALA A 224 -0.19 5.50 -18.00
N PHE A 225 -1.10 5.95 -17.12
CA PHE A 225 -2.48 6.23 -17.47
C PHE A 225 -2.59 7.51 -18.30
N GLU A 226 -1.93 8.60 -17.89
CA GLU A 226 -1.89 9.85 -18.63
C GLU A 226 -1.28 9.66 -20.02
N ALA A 227 -0.18 8.93 -20.13
CA ALA A 227 0.46 8.60 -21.41
C ALA A 227 -0.47 7.83 -22.38
N ARG A 228 -1.40 7.01 -21.85
CA ARG A 228 -2.40 6.29 -22.67
C ARG A 228 -3.58 7.16 -23.09
N MET A 229 -3.86 8.24 -22.38
CA MET A 229 -4.95 9.16 -22.70
C MET A 229 -4.53 10.24 -23.70
N CYS A 230 -3.23 10.56 -23.75
CA CYS A 230 -2.65 11.51 -24.70
C CYS A 230 -2.23 10.88 -26.05
N ALA A 231 -2.30 9.55 -26.18
CA ALA A 231 -1.96 8.81 -27.39
C ALA A 231 -3.23 8.45 -28.19
#